data_AF-A0A7I7NHW7-F1
#
_entry.id   AF-A0A7I7NHW7-F1
#
_cell.length_a   1.000
_cell.length_b   1.000
_cell.length_c   1.000
_cell.angle_alpha   90.00
_cell.angle_beta   90.00
_cell.angle_gamma   90.00
#
_symmetry.space_group_name_H-M   'P 1'
#
loop_
_entity.id
_entity.type
_entity.pdbx_description
1 polymer ?
#
loop_
_entity_poly.entity_id
_entity_poly.type
_entity_poly.pdbx_seq_one_letter_code
_entity_poly.pdbx_strand_id
1 'polypeptide(L)'
;MVVCEPGGSVYAAVHEVLGVVQSWLAGGGSGVLVVCTRGAVGLAGEDVTDLAGAAVWGLVRSAQAECPGRVVLVDSDGSLDVAEVIGCGEPQVVVRSGVAHAARLVPVGAGAVLELPAGWRVSAGGGGRWRIWWCGRVHEWSWVPGRCGWRWPRWG
;
A
#
# COMPACT_ATOMS: atom_id res chain seq x y z
N MET A 1 12.91 10.99 -4.45
CA MET A 1 12.44 10.44 -3.16
C MET A 1 11.58 11.51 -2.52
N VAL A 2 10.37 11.17 -2.09
CA VAL A 2 9.49 12.07 -1.31
C VAL A 2 9.46 11.54 0.11
N VAL A 3 9.71 12.39 1.11
CA VAL A 3 9.62 12.04 2.53
C VAL A 3 8.41 12.76 3.10
N CYS A 4 7.50 12.01 3.71
CA CYS A 4 6.36 12.59 4.43
C CYS A 4 6.74 12.81 5.89
N GLU A 5 6.67 14.05 6.36
CA GLU A 5 6.90 14.38 7.76
C GLU A 5 5.65 14.04 8.61
N PRO A 6 5.82 13.38 9.77
CA PRO A 6 4.70 12.97 10.62
C PRO A 6 4.01 14.17 11.29
N GLY A 7 2.69 14.11 11.44
CA GLY A 7 1.90 15.08 12.22
C GLY A 7 1.34 16.28 11.45
N GLY A 8 1.48 16.31 10.12
CA GLY A 8 0.84 17.31 9.25
C GLY A 8 -0.66 17.08 9.05
N SER A 9 -1.36 18.08 8.51
CA SER A 9 -2.74 17.91 8.03
C SER A 9 -2.79 16.82 6.95
N VAL A 10 -3.62 15.79 7.15
CA VAL A 10 -3.81 14.68 6.20
C VAL A 10 -4.10 15.20 4.80
N TYR A 11 -4.97 16.19 4.69
CA TYR A 11 -5.34 16.79 3.40
C TYR A 11 -4.13 17.45 2.71
N ALA A 12 -3.35 18.23 3.45
CA ALA A 12 -2.19 18.93 2.90
C ALA A 12 -1.12 17.94 2.40
N ALA A 13 -0.79 16.94 3.23
CA ALA A 13 0.18 15.91 2.88
C ALA A 13 -0.24 15.11 1.63
N VAL A 14 -1.50 14.69 1.57
CA VAL A 14 -2.03 13.98 0.39
C VAL A 14 -1.99 14.87 -0.86
N HIS A 15 -2.38 16.15 -0.74
CA HIS A 15 -2.39 17.07 -1.88
C HIS A 15 -0.97 17.38 -2.39
N GLU A 16 0.00 17.53 -1.49
CA GLU A 16 1.40 17.71 -1.84
C GLU A 16 1.94 16.48 -2.58
N VAL A 17 1.77 15.29 -2.01
CA VAL A 17 2.23 14.04 -2.63
C VAL A 17 1.53 13.79 -3.96
N LEU A 18 0.23 14.09 -4.06
CA LEU A 18 -0.51 14.01 -5.32
C LEU A 18 0.15 14.86 -6.41
N GLY A 19 0.51 16.11 -6.11
CA GLY A 19 1.18 17.00 -7.06
C GLY A 19 2.51 16.42 -7.54
N VAL A 20 3.32 15.86 -6.62
CA VAL A 20 4.60 15.23 -6.97
C VAL A 20 4.40 13.97 -7.83
N VAL A 21 3.47 13.09 -7.44
CA VAL A 21 3.17 11.86 -8.18
C VAL A 21 2.66 12.18 -9.59
N GLN A 22 1.73 13.12 -9.73
CA GLN A 22 1.21 13.55 -11.03
C GLN A 22 2.32 14.14 -11.90
N SER A 23 3.15 15.03 -11.36
CA SER A 23 4.28 15.62 -12.09
C SER A 23 5.28 14.57 -12.55
N TRP A 24 5.58 13.58 -11.69
CA TRP A 24 6.48 12.48 -12.01
C TRP A 24 5.94 11.57 -13.10
N LEU A 25 4.66 11.16 -12.99
CA LEU A 25 4.02 10.26 -13.93
C LEU A 25 3.77 10.92 -15.30
N ALA A 26 3.54 12.23 -15.33
CA ALA A 26 3.51 13.01 -16.57
C ALA A 26 4.88 13.09 -17.25
N GLY A 27 5.97 12.90 -16.49
CA GLY A 27 7.33 12.81 -17.02
C GLY A 27 7.58 11.50 -17.78
N GLY A 28 8.19 11.60 -18.97
CA GLY A 28 8.53 10.46 -19.84
C GLY A 28 9.79 9.68 -19.44
N GLY A 29 10.31 9.86 -18.22
CA GLY A 29 11.53 9.18 -17.76
C GLY A 29 11.28 7.71 -17.38
N SER A 30 12.33 6.88 -17.48
CA SER A 30 12.32 5.45 -17.11
C SER A 30 12.63 5.18 -15.63
N GLY A 31 12.73 6.22 -14.80
CA GLY A 31 13.04 6.08 -13.39
C GLY A 31 11.86 5.60 -12.53
N VAL A 32 12.18 5.32 -11.26
CA VAL A 32 11.20 4.98 -10.21
C VAL A 32 11.15 6.11 -9.18
N LEU A 33 9.92 6.55 -8.83
CA LEU A 33 9.69 7.45 -7.71
C LEU A 33 9.56 6.64 -6.42
N VAL A 34 10.38 6.93 -5.43
CA VAL A 34 10.26 6.34 -4.09
C VAL A 34 9.53 7.31 -3.17
N VAL A 35 8.43 6.87 -2.58
CA VAL A 35 7.67 7.60 -1.55
C VAL A 35 7.93 6.93 -0.21
N CYS A 36 8.49 7.69 0.72
CA CYS A 36 8.92 7.24 2.02
C CYS A 36 8.06 7.85 3.13
N THR A 37 7.63 7.00 4.05
CA THR A 37 6.87 7.38 5.25
C THR A 37 7.51 6.76 6.49
N ARG A 38 7.06 7.16 7.68
CA ARG A 38 7.44 6.56 8.96
C ARG A 38 6.20 6.40 9.83
N GLY A 39 5.85 5.15 10.16
CA GLY A 39 4.71 4.86 11.02
C GLY A 39 3.35 4.98 10.32
N ALA A 40 3.33 4.98 8.99
CA ALA A 40 2.12 5.01 8.17
C ALA A 40 1.41 3.65 8.07
N VAL A 41 2.12 2.57 8.42
CA VAL A 41 1.64 1.20 8.36
C VAL A 41 2.01 0.49 9.67
N GLY A 42 1.03 -0.15 10.31
CA GLY A 42 1.27 -1.00 11.48
C GLY A 42 1.49 -2.46 11.08
N LEU A 43 2.53 -3.09 11.62
CA LEU A 43 2.62 -4.55 11.63
C LEU A 43 1.67 -5.15 12.70
N ALA A 44 1.61 -6.49 12.77
CA ALA A 44 0.80 -7.16 13.77
C ALA A 44 1.20 -6.72 15.20
N GLY A 45 0.27 -6.12 15.92
CA GLY A 45 0.50 -5.59 17.28
C GLY A 45 1.07 -4.17 17.33
N GLU A 46 1.22 -3.49 16.19
CA GLU A 46 1.63 -2.08 16.13
C GLU A 46 0.46 -1.17 15.77
N ASP A 47 0.44 0.02 16.37
CA ASP A 47 -0.46 1.09 15.99
C ASP A 47 0.11 1.92 14.85
N VAL A 48 -0.77 2.45 14.00
CA VAL A 48 -0.41 3.47 13.01
C VAL A 48 -0.26 4.81 13.73
N THR A 49 0.94 5.39 13.65
CA THR A 49 1.28 6.66 14.31
C THR A 49 1.26 7.86 13.37
N ASP A 50 1.31 7.62 12.06
CA ASP A 50 1.21 8.65 11.01
C ASP A 50 0.00 8.43 10.11
N LEU A 51 -1.12 9.07 10.46
CA LEU A 51 -2.36 8.99 9.68
C LEU A 51 -2.26 9.73 8.33
N ALA A 52 -1.42 10.77 8.24
CA ALA A 52 -1.20 11.48 6.99
C ALA A 52 -0.43 10.59 6.00
N GLY A 53 0.65 9.96 6.47
CA GLY A 53 1.36 8.91 5.72
C GLY A 53 0.45 7.75 5.34
N ALA A 54 -0.44 7.29 6.22
CA ALA A 54 -1.38 6.21 5.90
C ALA A 54 -2.34 6.58 4.74
N ALA A 55 -2.80 7.84 4.70
CA ALA A 55 -3.60 8.35 3.60
C ALA A 55 -2.78 8.44 2.29
N VAL A 56 -1.52 8.88 2.38
CA VAL A 56 -0.57 8.88 1.26
C VAL A 56 -0.35 7.47 0.71
N TRP A 57 -0.23 6.46 1.57
CA TRP A 57 -0.17 5.05 1.15
C TRP A 57 -1.40 4.65 0.33
N GLY A 58 -2.60 5.08 0.74
CA GLY A 58 -3.83 4.86 -0.04
C GLY A 58 -3.77 5.48 -1.43
N LEU A 59 -3.39 6.76 -1.51
CA LEU A 59 -3.22 7.48 -2.78
C LEU A 59 -2.22 6.79 -3.72
N VAL A 60 -1.03 6.48 -3.20
CA VAL A 60 0.06 5.93 -4.01
C VAL A 60 -0.25 4.50 -4.46
N ARG A 61 -0.95 3.70 -3.66
CA ARG A 61 -1.43 2.38 -4.12
C ARG A 61 -2.36 2.49 -5.33
N SER A 62 -3.23 3.50 -5.39
CA SER A 62 -4.03 3.76 -6.60
C SER A 62 -3.15 4.10 -7.79
N ALA A 63 -2.16 4.99 -7.61
CA ALA A 63 -1.21 5.32 -8.67
C ALA A 63 -0.39 4.11 -9.16
N GLN A 64 -0.01 3.21 -8.25
CA GLN A 64 0.68 1.96 -8.60
C GLN A 64 -0.19 1.01 -9.44
N ALA A 65 -1.50 0.95 -9.17
CA ALA A 65 -2.44 0.16 -9.94
C ALA A 65 -2.61 0.72 -11.37
N GLU A 66 -2.59 2.04 -11.52
CA GLU A 66 -2.71 2.71 -12.83
C GLU A 66 -1.38 2.70 -13.62
N CYS A 67 -0.25 2.83 -12.93
CA CYS A 67 1.10 2.92 -13.51
C CYS A 67 2.08 1.94 -12.83
N PRO A 68 1.99 0.62 -13.12
CA PRO A 68 2.83 -0.39 -12.49
C PRO A 68 4.33 -0.15 -12.70
N GLY A 69 5.13 -0.33 -11.65
CA GLY A 69 6.60 -0.25 -11.70
C GLY A 69 7.18 1.17 -11.76
N ARG A 70 6.36 2.22 -11.71
CA ARG A 70 6.82 3.63 -11.74
C ARG A 70 7.01 4.25 -10.35
N VAL A 71 6.39 3.67 -9.32
CA VAL A 71 6.39 4.20 -7.95
C VAL A 71 6.56 3.06 -6.94
N VAL A 72 7.42 3.24 -5.94
CA VAL A 72 7.66 2.31 -4.82
C VAL A 72 7.31 3.00 -3.50
N LEU A 73 6.60 2.29 -2.62
CA LEU A 73 6.27 2.73 -1.26
C LEU A 73 7.19 2.07 -0.25
N VAL A 74 7.75 2.87 0.65
CA VAL A 74 8.59 2.41 1.76
C VAL A 74 8.13 3.08 3.06
N ASP A 75 7.73 2.31 4.05
CA ASP A 75 7.51 2.82 5.41
C ASP A 75 8.67 2.33 6.29
N SER A 76 9.54 3.23 6.73
CA SER A 76 10.81 2.85 7.36
C SER A 76 11.01 3.53 8.71
N ASP A 77 11.50 2.76 9.67
CA ASP A 77 12.03 3.27 10.94
C ASP A 77 13.47 3.81 10.80
N GLY A 78 14.09 3.69 9.63
CA GLY A 78 15.45 4.12 9.32
C GLY A 78 16.52 3.08 9.65
N SER A 79 16.14 1.85 10.00
CA SER A 79 17.09 0.78 10.34
C SER A 79 17.79 0.15 9.12
N LEU A 80 17.27 0.35 7.91
CA LEU A 80 17.89 -0.03 6.64
C LEU A 80 17.98 1.15 5.69
N ASP A 81 18.99 1.12 4.82
CA ASP A 81 19.11 2.07 3.71
C ASP A 81 17.99 1.84 2.68
N VAL A 82 17.34 2.90 2.26
CA VAL A 82 16.29 2.87 1.23
C VAL A 82 16.81 2.30 -0.08
N ALA A 83 18.09 2.52 -0.42
CA ALA A 83 18.71 1.93 -1.62
C ALA A 83 18.76 0.39 -1.57
N GLU A 84 19.01 -0.18 -0.39
CA GLU A 84 18.98 -1.63 -0.18
C GLU A 84 17.54 -2.16 -0.27
N VAL A 85 16.60 -1.44 0.36
CA VAL A 85 15.18 -1.79 0.37
C VAL A 85 14.58 -1.82 -1.04
N ILE A 86 14.85 -0.82 -1.89
CA ILE A 86 14.33 -0.83 -3.27
C ILE A 86 14.95 -1.94 -4.13
N GLY A 87 16.14 -2.44 -3.76
CA GLY A 87 16.82 -3.53 -4.45
C GLY A 87 16.06 -4.88 -4.40
N CYS A 88 15.12 -5.04 -3.46
CA CYS A 88 14.32 -6.28 -3.37
C CYS A 88 13.25 -6.42 -4.46
N GLY A 89 12.96 -5.35 -5.22
CA GLY A 89 11.98 -5.38 -6.30
C GLY A 89 10.51 -5.41 -5.86
N GLU A 90 10.24 -5.22 -4.58
CA GLU A 90 8.88 -5.15 -4.05
C GLU A 90 8.31 -3.72 -4.18
N PRO A 91 7.06 -3.56 -4.66
CA PRO A 91 6.46 -2.24 -4.86
C PRO A 91 6.05 -1.56 -3.54
N GLN A 92 5.89 -2.33 -2.46
CA GLN A 92 5.41 -1.86 -1.16
C GLN A 92 6.18 -2.60 -0.06
N VAL A 93 6.97 -1.86 0.71
CA VAL A 93 7.84 -2.41 1.76
C VAL A 93 7.64 -1.65 3.07
N VAL A 94 7.62 -2.40 4.17
CA VAL A 94 7.69 -1.86 5.54
C VAL A 94 8.98 -2.34 6.17
N VAL A 95 9.75 -1.45 6.78
CA VAL A 95 11.01 -1.77 7.47
C VAL A 95 10.85 -1.54 8.97
N ARG A 96 11.13 -2.59 9.75
CA ARG A 96 11.15 -2.55 11.22
C ARG A 96 12.35 -3.31 11.75
N SER A 97 13.14 -2.69 12.62
CA SER A 97 14.25 -3.33 13.33
C SER A 97 15.22 -4.09 12.41
N GLY A 98 15.53 -3.52 11.24
CA GLY A 98 16.44 -4.11 10.25
C GLY A 98 15.80 -5.18 9.36
N VAL A 99 14.49 -5.40 9.45
CA VAL A 99 13.75 -6.42 8.68
C VAL A 99 12.80 -5.75 7.70
N ALA A 100 12.89 -6.14 6.43
CA ALA A 100 11.99 -5.70 5.37
C ALA A 100 10.80 -6.67 5.22
N HIS A 101 9.60 -6.13 5.22
CA HIS A 101 8.33 -6.83 5.07
C HIS A 101 7.65 -6.40 3.76
N ALA A 102 7.27 -7.36 2.92
CA ALA A 102 6.50 -7.10 1.71
C ALA A 102 4.99 -7.18 1.98
N ALA A 103 4.22 -6.24 1.43
CA ALA A 103 2.77 -6.26 1.57
C ALA A 103 2.15 -7.38 0.71
N ARG A 104 1.33 -8.24 1.33
CA ARG A 104 0.54 -9.29 0.66
C ARG A 104 -0.84 -9.37 1.30
N LEU A 105 -1.86 -9.55 0.47
CA LEU A 105 -3.21 -9.87 0.93
C LEU A 105 -3.30 -11.38 1.14
N VAL A 106 -3.72 -11.78 2.33
CA VAL A 106 -4.04 -13.16 2.66
C VAL A 106 -5.52 -13.28 3.00
N PRO A 107 -6.21 -14.35 2.58
CA PRO A 107 -7.58 -14.60 3.01
C PRO A 107 -7.63 -14.69 4.54
N VAL A 108 -8.57 -13.96 5.13
CA VAL A 108 -8.83 -14.06 6.57
C VAL A 108 -9.90 -15.12 6.80
N GLY A 109 -9.62 -16.09 7.68
CA GLY A 109 -10.55 -17.16 8.03
C GLY A 109 -11.79 -16.65 8.76
N ALA A 110 -12.91 -17.38 8.66
CA ALA A 110 -14.22 -16.99 9.21
C ALA A 110 -14.24 -16.73 10.74
N GLY A 111 -13.21 -17.12 11.48
CA GLY A 111 -13.07 -16.88 12.92
C GLY A 111 -12.50 -15.52 13.33
N ALA A 112 -12.10 -14.67 12.38
CA ALA A 112 -11.63 -13.30 12.67
C ALA A 112 -12.75 -12.25 12.62
N VAL A 113 -14.00 -12.69 12.67
CA VAL A 113 -15.16 -11.81 12.76
C VAL A 113 -15.24 -11.29 14.20
N LEU A 114 -15.22 -9.96 14.35
CA LEU A 114 -15.49 -9.34 15.64
C LEU A 114 -16.97 -9.56 15.99
N GLU A 115 -17.21 -10.24 17.11
CA GLU A 115 -18.55 -10.34 17.69
C GLU A 115 -18.98 -8.94 18.17
N LEU A 116 -20.06 -8.42 17.59
CA LEU A 116 -20.57 -7.11 17.98
C LEU A 116 -21.28 -7.21 19.34
N PRO A 117 -20.90 -6.40 20.34
CA PRO A 117 -21.64 -6.35 21.60
C PRO A 117 -23.10 -5.94 21.37
N ALA A 118 -24.01 -6.49 22.17
CA ALA A 118 -25.44 -6.18 22.08
C ALA A 118 -25.69 -4.66 22.22
N GLY A 119 -26.62 -4.12 21.42
CA GLY A 119 -26.99 -2.70 21.46
C GLY A 119 -26.11 -1.76 20.63
N TRP A 120 -25.14 -2.27 19.88
CA TRP A 120 -24.33 -1.47 18.97
C TRP A 120 -24.95 -1.36 17.57
N ARG A 121 -24.78 -0.21 16.92
CA ARG A 121 -25.12 0.03 15.51
C ARG A 121 -23.94 0.68 14.82
N VAL A 122 -23.43 0.03 13.78
CA VAL A 122 -22.53 0.68 12.82
C VAL A 122 -23.39 1.38 11.78
N SER A 123 -23.25 2.71 11.69
CA SER A 123 -23.83 3.51 10.62
C SER A 123 -22.70 3.99 9.73
N ALA A 124 -22.71 3.61 8.45
CA ALA A 124 -21.91 4.34 7.47
C ALA A 124 -22.48 5.75 7.36
N GLY A 125 -21.63 6.78 7.49
CA GLY A 125 -22.04 8.17 7.26
C GLY A 125 -22.76 8.28 5.91
N GLY A 126 -23.95 8.89 5.89
CA GLY A 126 -24.87 8.85 4.75
C GLY A 126 -24.26 9.48 3.50
N GLY A 127 -23.67 8.66 2.63
CA GLY A 127 -23.09 9.15 1.38
C GLY A 127 -22.21 8.15 0.63
N GLY A 128 -22.70 6.94 0.34
CA GLY A 128 -21.99 6.05 -0.58
C GLY A 128 -22.39 4.59 -0.47
N ARG A 129 -22.73 3.97 -1.62
CA ARG A 129 -23.01 2.55 -1.74
C ARG A 129 -21.70 1.84 -2.09
N TRP A 130 -21.03 1.23 -1.12
CA TRP A 130 -19.85 0.40 -1.37
C TRP A 130 -20.30 -0.91 -2.03
N ARG A 131 -19.85 -1.16 -3.26
CA ARG A 131 -20.01 -2.45 -3.92
C ARG A 131 -18.70 -3.21 -3.72
N ILE A 132 -18.72 -4.18 -2.81
CA ILE A 132 -17.63 -5.13 -2.63
C ILE A 132 -17.74 -6.15 -3.77
N TRP A 133 -16.75 -6.18 -4.66
CA TRP A 133 -16.63 -7.19 -5.69
C TRP A 133 -16.16 -8.49 -5.02
N TRP A 134 -16.99 -9.53 -5.10
CA TRP A 134 -16.60 -10.90 -4.76
C TRP A 134 -16.05 -11.56 -6.04
N CYS A 135 -14.80 -12.02 -6.03
CA CYS A 135 -14.29 -12.94 -7.04
C CYS A 135 -14.11 -14.31 -6.37
N GLY A 136 -14.66 -15.35 -7.00
CA GLY A 136 -14.80 -16.69 -6.43
C GLY A 136 -13.51 -17.48 -6.25
N ARG A 137 -13.71 -18.68 -5.69
CA ARG A 137 -12.75 -19.71 -5.28
C ARG A 137 -11.59 -19.92 -6.26
N VAL A 138 -10.35 -19.75 -5.80
CA VAL A 138 -9.14 -20.26 -6.47
C VAL A 138 -8.69 -21.52 -5.72
N HIS A 139 -8.71 -22.64 -6.43
CA HIS A 139 -8.14 -23.90 -5.96
C HIS A 139 -6.60 -23.79 -5.88
N GLU A 140 -6.05 -24.41 -4.84
CA GLU A 140 -4.72 -25.05 -4.74
C GLU A 140 -3.56 -24.40 -5.51
N TRP A 141 -2.68 -23.72 -4.77
CA TRP A 141 -1.40 -23.23 -5.29
C TRP A 141 -0.26 -24.15 -4.85
N SER A 142 0.41 -24.75 -5.83
CA SER A 142 1.75 -25.33 -5.66
C SER A 142 2.81 -24.32 -6.10
N TRP A 143 3.93 -24.36 -5.39
CA TRP A 143 5.07 -23.45 -5.51
C TRP A 143 5.84 -23.69 -6.81
N VAL A 144 6.17 -22.62 -7.56
CA VAL A 144 7.25 -22.66 -8.57
C VAL A 144 8.12 -21.40 -8.41
N PRO A 145 9.44 -21.52 -8.17
CA PRO A 145 10.33 -20.39 -8.14
C PRO A 145 10.68 -19.91 -9.55
N GLY A 146 10.61 -18.61 -9.77
CA GLY A 146 11.37 -17.91 -10.81
C GLY A 146 10.76 -17.92 -12.22
N ARG A 147 10.04 -16.83 -12.55
CA ARG A 147 10.21 -16.02 -13.77
C ARG A 147 9.11 -14.96 -13.85
N CYS A 148 9.50 -13.68 -13.78
CA CYS A 148 8.62 -12.56 -14.10
C CYS A 148 8.29 -12.59 -15.60
N GLY A 149 7.04 -12.88 -15.94
CA GLY A 149 6.56 -12.94 -17.31
C GLY A 149 5.04 -12.97 -17.35
N TRP A 150 4.39 -11.86 -17.00
CA TRP A 150 2.94 -11.74 -17.14
C TRP A 150 2.58 -11.51 -18.61
N ARG A 151 1.89 -12.46 -19.23
CA ARG A 151 1.19 -12.28 -20.51
C ARG A 151 -0.30 -12.08 -20.21
N TRP A 152 -0.80 -10.88 -20.51
CA TRP A 152 -2.23 -10.55 -20.40
C TRP A 152 -3.04 -11.29 -21.48
N PRO A 153 -4.26 -11.78 -21.17
CA PRO A 153 -5.22 -12.19 -22.19
C PRO A 153 -5.75 -10.96 -22.92
N ARG A 154 -5.77 -11.00 -24.26
CA ARG A 154 -6.59 -10.10 -25.08
C ARG A 154 -8.03 -10.61 -25.03
N TRP A 155 -8.96 -9.74 -24.63
CA TRP A 155 -10.39 -10.00 -24.80
C TRP A 155 -10.79 -9.57 -26.22
N GLY A 156 -11.45 -10.48 -26.93
CA GLY A 156 -12.15 -10.20 -28.19
C GLY A 156 -13.64 -9.97 -27.94
#